data_AF-A0A285J2S1-F1
#
_entry.id   AF-A0A285J2S1-F1
#
_cell.length_a   1.000
_cell.length_b   1.000
_cell.length_c   1.000
_cell.angle_alpha   90.00
_cell.angle_beta   90.00
_cell.angle_gamma   90.00
#
_symmetry.space_group_name_H-M   'P 1'
#
loop_
_entity.id
_entity.type
_entity.pdbx_description
1 polymer ?
#
loop_
_entity_poly.entity_id
_entity_poly.type
_entity_poly.pdbx_seq_one_letter_code
_entity_poly.pdbx_strand_id
1 'polypeptide(L)'
;MQLQRGFSLLEVLITLLILKLGLLGVLAGQTLALQYVIDATQRTTAVALSATLVQELSATISDNPAFTLELTPDSPLVLPPCSADFRCTEAELRDYQLGRWQQLWQSSLETGATAPLFAPQFCLQFADNSLRLQASWQQRANADTKATISCEPGDGRSGLALTARIP
;
A
#
# COMPACT_ATOMS: atom_id res chain seq x y z
N MET A 1 -10.02 -42.26 54.76
CA MET A 1 -9.27 -41.05 55.16
C MET A 1 -8.62 -40.46 53.93
N GLN A 2 -9.12 -39.33 53.41
CA GLN A 2 -8.50 -38.66 52.28
C GLN A 2 -7.34 -37.79 52.78
N LEU A 3 -6.13 -38.10 52.33
CA LEU A 3 -4.95 -37.28 52.56
C LEU A 3 -5.06 -36.02 51.68
N GLN A 4 -5.45 -34.89 52.27
CA GLN A 4 -5.35 -33.60 51.61
C GLN A 4 -3.87 -33.25 51.43
N ARG A 5 -3.34 -33.43 50.21
CA ARG A 5 -2.02 -32.92 49.83
C ARG A 5 -2.17 -31.41 49.59
N GLY A 6 -1.59 -30.61 50.50
CA GLY A 6 -1.48 -29.16 50.31
C GLY A 6 -0.56 -28.82 49.14
N PHE A 7 -0.83 -27.70 48.47
CA PHE A 7 0.01 -27.17 47.39
C PHE A 7 1.38 -26.77 47.94
N SER A 8 2.45 -27.24 47.28
CA SER A 8 3.81 -26.77 47.61
C SER A 8 4.04 -25.38 47.03
N LEU A 9 4.74 -24.50 47.76
CA LEU A 9 5.13 -23.17 47.28
C LEU A 9 5.95 -23.27 45.97
N LEU A 10 6.75 -24.34 45.84
CA LEU A 10 7.52 -24.65 44.64
C LEU A 10 6.63 -25.02 43.45
N GLU A 11 5.49 -25.68 43.69
CA GLU A 11 4.54 -26.05 42.63
C GLU A 11 3.85 -24.81 42.05
N VAL A 12 3.44 -23.87 42.91
CA VAL A 12 2.88 -22.57 42.47
C VAL A 12 3.94 -21.77 41.69
N LEU A 13 5.20 -21.82 42.11
CA LEU A 13 6.26 -21.08 41.44
C LEU A 13 6.54 -21.63 40.03
N ILE A 14 6.52 -22.95 39.87
CA ILE A 14 6.70 -23.61 38.57
C ILE A 14 5.48 -23.37 37.67
N THR A 15 4.25 -23.43 38.19
CA THR A 15 3.06 -23.15 37.37
C THR A 15 3.05 -21.71 36.87
N LEU A 16 3.41 -20.74 37.71
CA LEU A 16 3.58 -19.35 37.31
C LEU A 16 4.71 -19.18 36.28
N LEU A 17 5.81 -19.92 36.40
CA LEU A 17 6.89 -19.90 35.41
C LEU A 17 6.41 -20.39 34.04
N ILE A 18 5.77 -21.56 33.99
CA ILE A 18 5.24 -22.14 32.75
C ILE A 18 4.19 -21.21 32.14
N LEU A 19 3.29 -20.65 32.96
CA LEU A 19 2.27 -19.71 32.51
C LEU A 19 2.89 -18.45 31.87
N LYS A 20 3.92 -17.88 32.51
CA LYS A 20 4.62 -16.69 31.99
C LYS A 20 5.29 -16.98 30.66
N LEU A 21 5.98 -18.11 30.53
CA LEU A 21 6.61 -18.52 29.27
C LEU A 21 5.56 -18.75 28.16
N GLY A 22 4.44 -19.41 28.50
CA GLY A 22 3.32 -19.59 27.58
C GLY A 22 2.74 -18.26 27.09
N LEU A 23 2.53 -17.29 27.99
CA LEU A 23 2.01 -15.97 27.64
C LEU A 23 2.97 -15.19 26.73
N LEU A 24 4.29 -15.25 26.99
CA LEU A 24 5.29 -14.64 26.12
C LEU A 24 5.27 -15.26 24.71
N GLY A 25 5.10 -16.58 24.61
CA GLY A 25 4.95 -17.27 23.33
C GLY A 25 3.73 -16.79 22.55
N VAL A 26 2.59 -16.61 23.20
CA VAL A 26 1.37 -16.08 22.58
C VAL A 26 1.57 -14.63 22.11
N LEU A 27 2.21 -13.78 22.92
CA LEU A 27 2.48 -12.39 22.55
C LEU A 27 3.40 -12.29 21.34
N ALA A 28 4.46 -13.11 21.28
CA ALA A 28 5.32 -13.19 20.11
C ALA A 28 4.55 -13.64 18.86
N GLY A 29 3.62 -14.60 18.99
CA GLY A 29 2.74 -14.99 17.88
C GLY A 29 1.83 -13.85 17.41
N GLN A 30 1.27 -13.08 18.35
CA GLN A 30 0.39 -11.95 18.03
C GLN A 30 1.12 -10.84 17.25
N THR A 31 2.38 -10.54 17.60
CA THR A 31 3.14 -9.52 16.86
C THR A 31 3.41 -9.95 15.42
N LEU A 32 3.77 -11.21 15.18
CA LEU A 32 3.93 -11.74 13.82
C LEU A 32 2.61 -11.70 13.03
N ALA A 33 1.49 -12.08 13.65
CA ALA A 33 0.18 -12.03 13.01
C ALA A 33 -0.18 -10.61 12.57
N LEU A 34 0.08 -9.60 13.41
CA LEU A 34 -0.14 -8.19 13.06
C LEU A 34 0.70 -7.74 11.87
N GLN A 35 1.96 -8.17 11.77
CA GLN A 35 2.81 -7.85 10.62
C GLN A 35 2.21 -8.40 9.32
N TYR A 36 1.74 -9.65 9.32
CA TYR A 36 1.10 -10.25 8.15
C TYR A 36 -0.19 -9.54 7.74
N VAL A 37 -1.01 -9.13 8.71
CA VAL A 37 -2.23 -8.36 8.43
C VAL A 37 -1.88 -7.03 7.77
N ILE A 38 -0.87 -6.32 8.27
CA ILE A 38 -0.46 -5.04 7.68
C ILE A 38 0.02 -5.24 6.23
N ASP A 39 0.89 -6.20 5.98
CA ASP A 39 1.41 -6.45 4.63
C ASP A 39 0.28 -6.87 3.66
N ALA A 40 -0.68 -7.67 4.13
CA ALA A 40 -1.87 -8.04 3.35
C ALA A 40 -2.76 -6.83 3.04
N THR A 41 -2.96 -5.93 4.00
CA THR A 41 -3.74 -4.69 3.78
C THR A 41 -3.06 -3.78 2.77
N GLN A 42 -1.74 -3.58 2.87
CA GLN A 42 -0.97 -2.79 1.89
C GLN A 42 -1.13 -3.33 0.48
N ARG A 43 -0.98 -4.66 0.30
CA ARG A 43 -1.15 -5.31 -1.00
C ARG A 43 -2.57 -5.16 -1.54
N THR A 44 -3.58 -5.32 -0.68
CA THR A 44 -4.99 -5.18 -1.08
C THR A 44 -5.29 -3.75 -1.53
N THR A 45 -4.81 -2.76 -0.78
CA THR A 45 -4.98 -1.35 -1.12
C THR A 45 -4.26 -0.99 -2.42
N ALA A 46 -3.03 -1.46 -2.63
CA ALA A 46 -2.29 -1.23 -3.86
C ALA A 46 -3.02 -1.82 -5.07
N VAL A 47 -3.54 -3.05 -4.97
CA VAL A 47 -4.36 -3.68 -6.03
C VAL A 47 -5.62 -2.86 -6.32
N ALA A 48 -6.34 -2.42 -5.28
CA ALA A 48 -7.55 -1.62 -5.44
C ALA A 48 -7.26 -0.29 -6.15
N LEU A 49 -6.24 0.46 -5.69
CA LEU A 49 -5.82 1.73 -6.30
C LEU A 49 -5.41 1.55 -7.76
N SER A 50 -4.64 0.51 -8.06
CA SER A 50 -4.21 0.24 -9.43
C SER A 50 -5.37 -0.17 -10.34
N ALA A 51 -6.32 -0.97 -9.84
CA ALA A 51 -7.50 -1.37 -10.61
C ALA A 51 -8.39 -0.17 -10.94
N THR A 52 -8.65 0.72 -9.96
CA THR A 52 -9.40 1.96 -10.18
C THR A 52 -8.75 2.83 -11.24
N LEU A 53 -7.43 3.03 -11.17
CA LEU A 53 -6.71 3.86 -12.14
C LEU A 53 -6.80 3.32 -13.57
N VAL A 54 -6.59 2.01 -13.74
CA VAL A 54 -6.68 1.38 -15.06
C VAL A 54 -8.08 1.56 -15.63
N GLN A 55 -9.13 1.39 -14.82
CA GLN A 55 -10.51 1.58 -15.26
C GLN A 55 -10.79 3.03 -15.67
N GLU A 56 -10.38 4.00 -14.85
CA GLU A 56 -10.58 5.43 -15.12
C GLU A 56 -9.83 5.88 -16.38
N LEU A 57 -8.56 5.48 -16.54
CA LEU A 57 -7.76 5.83 -17.70
C LEU A 57 -8.24 5.14 -18.97
N SER A 58 -8.70 3.89 -18.88
CA SER A 58 -9.25 3.17 -20.05
C SER A 58 -10.53 3.81 -20.60
N ALA A 59 -11.26 4.57 -19.78
CA ALA A 59 -12.45 5.28 -20.21
C ALA A 59 -12.15 6.63 -20.88
N THR A 60 -10.97 7.20 -20.67
CA THR A 60 -10.59 8.55 -21.12
C THR A 60 -9.57 8.53 -22.26
N ILE A 61 -8.64 7.59 -22.24
CA ILE A 61 -7.56 7.52 -23.23
C ILE A 61 -8.12 6.91 -24.52
N SER A 62 -8.26 7.72 -25.57
CA SER A 62 -8.76 7.28 -26.88
C SER A 62 -7.76 7.47 -28.03
N ASP A 63 -6.84 8.44 -27.91
CA ASP A 63 -6.00 8.91 -29.02
C ASP A 63 -4.56 8.36 -29.01
N ASN A 64 -4.37 7.16 -28.45
CA ASN A 64 -3.09 6.44 -28.34
C ASN A 64 -1.88 7.31 -27.87
N PRO A 65 -1.98 8.06 -26.76
CA PRO A 65 -0.93 8.97 -26.31
C PRO A 65 0.25 8.18 -25.73
N ALA A 66 1.43 8.27 -26.35
CA ALA A 66 2.64 7.71 -25.74
C ALA A 66 3.08 8.57 -24.55
N PHE A 67 3.09 8.01 -23.34
CA PHE A 67 3.60 8.68 -22.15
C PHE A 67 4.26 7.73 -21.16
N THR A 68 5.22 8.28 -20.41
CA THR A 68 5.85 7.64 -19.26
C THR A 68 5.76 8.62 -18.10
N LEU A 69 5.27 8.15 -16.95
CA LEU A 69 5.06 8.97 -15.77
C LEU A 69 5.47 8.20 -14.52
N GLU A 70 6.22 8.86 -13.65
CA GLU A 70 6.57 8.35 -12.33
C GLU A 70 5.92 9.24 -11.27
N LEU A 71 5.19 8.61 -10.36
CA LEU A 71 4.41 9.27 -9.33
C LEU A 71 4.95 8.91 -7.96
N THR A 72 5.31 9.96 -7.20
CA THR A 72 5.83 9.87 -5.84
C THR A 72 5.01 10.74 -4.90
N PRO A 73 5.07 10.52 -3.57
CA PRO A 73 4.40 11.38 -2.59
C PRO A 73 4.93 12.82 -2.62
N ASP A 74 6.21 13.00 -2.93
CA ASP A 74 6.90 14.30 -2.93
C ASP A 74 6.64 15.13 -4.20
N SER A 75 6.00 14.55 -5.21
CA SER A 75 5.68 15.21 -6.48
C SER A 75 4.17 15.13 -6.76
N PRO A 76 3.36 15.95 -6.06
CA PRO A 76 1.93 16.04 -6.34
C PRO A 76 1.66 16.65 -7.72
N LEU A 77 0.76 16.02 -8.47
CA LEU A 77 0.24 16.56 -9.73
C LEU A 77 -0.67 17.76 -9.44
N VAL A 78 -0.55 18.77 -10.28
CA VAL A 78 -1.45 19.92 -10.29
C VAL A 78 -2.72 19.52 -11.04
N LEU A 79 -3.87 19.67 -10.39
CA LEU A 79 -5.16 19.39 -11.02
C LEU A 79 -5.52 20.54 -11.96
N PRO A 80 -5.76 20.29 -13.25
CA PRO A 80 -6.34 21.30 -14.14
C PRO A 80 -7.79 21.62 -13.70
N PRO A 81 -8.31 22.81 -14.02
CA PRO A 81 -9.60 23.29 -13.53
C PRO A 81 -10.81 22.66 -14.25
N CYS A 82 -10.76 21.37 -14.56
CA CYS A 82 -11.83 20.63 -15.23
C CYS A 82 -13.11 20.64 -14.39
N SER A 83 -14.20 21.16 -14.97
CA SER A 83 -15.50 21.28 -14.29
C SER A 83 -16.66 21.28 -15.30
N ALA A 84 -17.90 21.36 -14.81
CA ALA A 84 -19.07 21.51 -15.69
C ALA A 84 -18.99 22.78 -16.56
N ASP A 85 -18.39 23.84 -16.00
CA ASP A 85 -18.27 25.15 -16.64
C ASP A 85 -16.96 25.32 -17.45
N PHE A 86 -15.94 24.49 -17.17
CA PHE A 86 -14.66 24.50 -17.86
C PHE A 86 -14.40 23.17 -18.57
N ARG A 87 -14.53 23.18 -19.90
CA ARG A 87 -14.28 22.02 -20.76
C ARG A 87 -12.77 21.74 -20.83
N CYS A 88 -12.39 20.51 -20.50
CA CYS A 88 -11.04 20.01 -20.64
C CYS A 88 -10.88 19.21 -21.93
N THR A 89 -9.70 19.33 -22.54
CA THR A 89 -9.21 18.41 -23.57
C THR A 89 -8.99 17.02 -22.98
N GLU A 90 -8.85 16.00 -23.83
CA GLU A 90 -8.57 14.62 -23.36
C GLU A 90 -7.28 14.54 -22.54
N ALA A 91 -6.25 15.33 -22.93
CA ALA A 91 -5.00 15.42 -22.19
C ALA A 91 -5.20 16.02 -20.79
N GLU A 92 -5.96 17.12 -20.68
CA GLU A 92 -6.28 17.74 -19.39
C GLU A 92 -7.17 16.86 -18.53
N LEU A 93 -8.11 16.12 -19.12
CA LEU A 93 -8.97 15.18 -18.40
C LEU A 93 -8.17 14.01 -17.83
N ARG A 94 -7.20 13.47 -18.59
CA ARG A 94 -6.24 12.48 -18.10
C ARG A 94 -5.44 13.03 -16.92
N ASP A 95 -4.90 14.24 -17.02
CA ASP A 95 -4.08 14.84 -15.96
C ASP A 95 -4.91 15.12 -14.70
N TYR A 96 -6.19 15.52 -14.89
CA TYR A 96 -7.16 15.62 -13.80
C TYR A 96 -7.38 14.28 -13.09
N GLN A 97 -7.62 13.20 -13.83
CA GLN A 97 -7.82 11.86 -13.27
C GLN A 97 -6.58 11.38 -12.52
N LEU A 98 -5.38 11.53 -13.10
CA LEU A 98 -4.12 11.17 -12.46
C LEU A 98 -3.90 11.96 -11.17
N GLY A 99 -4.16 13.27 -11.17
CA GLY A 99 -4.05 14.10 -9.97
C GLY A 99 -5.06 13.74 -8.89
N ARG A 100 -6.33 13.50 -9.26
CA ARG A 100 -7.37 13.03 -8.32
C ARG A 100 -7.07 11.67 -7.74
N TRP A 101 -6.59 10.74 -8.56
CA TRP A 101 -6.19 9.43 -8.12
C TRP A 101 -4.97 9.49 -7.20
N GLN A 102 -4.00 10.36 -7.48
CA GLN A 102 -2.83 10.56 -6.63
C GLN A 102 -3.20 11.02 -5.21
N GLN A 103 -4.20 11.90 -5.09
CA GLN A 103 -4.70 12.36 -3.79
C GLN A 103 -5.21 11.21 -2.91
N LEU A 104 -5.64 10.08 -3.48
CA LEU A 104 -6.13 8.92 -2.71
C LEU A 104 -5.02 8.22 -1.91
N TRP A 105 -3.76 8.39 -2.30
CA TRP A 105 -2.62 7.74 -1.65
C TRP A 105 -1.55 8.71 -1.13
N GLN A 106 -1.82 10.01 -1.19
CA GLN A 106 -1.01 11.02 -0.51
C GLN A 106 -1.33 11.12 0.97
N SER A 107 -0.32 11.42 1.78
CA SER A 107 -0.53 11.89 3.15
C SER A 107 -0.91 13.35 3.12
N SER A 108 -2.01 13.73 3.78
CA SER A 108 -2.39 15.13 3.95
C SER A 108 -2.10 15.57 5.38
N LEU A 109 -1.08 16.41 5.54
CA LEU A 109 -0.75 17.05 6.81
C LEU A 109 -1.90 17.94 7.32
N GLU A 110 -2.65 18.56 6.41
CA GLU A 110 -3.75 19.49 6.72
C GLU A 110 -4.97 18.80 7.31
N THR A 111 -5.29 17.59 6.84
CA THR A 111 -6.45 16.82 7.30
C THR A 111 -6.08 15.76 8.35
N GLY A 112 -4.79 15.61 8.66
CA GLY A 112 -4.29 14.53 9.51
C GLY A 112 -4.45 13.14 8.91
N ALA A 113 -4.79 13.04 7.62
CA ALA A 113 -4.98 11.79 6.92
C ALA A 113 -3.63 11.11 6.68
N THR A 114 -3.46 9.90 7.23
CA THR A 114 -2.27 9.09 6.99
C THR A 114 -2.34 8.45 5.61
N ALA A 115 -1.21 8.43 4.90
CA ALA A 115 -1.13 7.73 3.63
C ALA A 115 -1.50 6.23 3.81
N PRO A 116 -2.32 5.66 2.92
CA PRO A 116 -2.75 4.28 3.03
C PRO A 116 -1.64 3.29 2.66
N LEU A 117 -0.58 3.75 1.97
CA LEU A 117 0.58 2.98 1.60
C LEU A 117 1.87 3.57 2.21
N PHE A 118 2.83 2.71 2.55
CA PHE A 118 4.14 3.17 3.04
C PHE A 118 5.06 3.53 1.86
N ALA A 119 5.46 4.81 1.77
CA ALA A 119 6.33 5.33 0.72
C ALA A 119 6.02 4.75 -0.68
N PRO A 120 4.77 4.91 -1.17
CA PRO A 120 4.35 4.32 -2.44
C PRO A 120 5.05 4.99 -3.62
N GLN A 121 5.25 4.23 -4.69
CA GLN A 121 5.68 4.75 -5.98
C GLN A 121 4.90 4.04 -7.08
N PHE A 122 4.46 4.80 -8.08
CA PHE A 122 3.73 4.27 -9.22
C PHE A 122 4.38 4.73 -10.52
N CYS A 123 4.66 3.78 -11.42
CA CYS A 123 5.14 4.06 -12.77
C CYS A 123 4.08 3.65 -13.77
N LEU A 124 3.70 4.59 -14.62
CA LEU A 124 2.81 4.38 -15.73
C LEU A 124 3.60 4.49 -17.02
N GLN A 125 3.38 3.54 -17.92
CA GLN A 125 3.89 3.58 -19.27
C GLN A 125 2.75 3.21 -20.21
N PHE A 126 2.42 4.09 -21.13
CA PHE A 126 1.46 3.80 -22.19
C PHE A 126 2.19 3.75 -23.53
N ALA A 127 2.12 2.59 -24.18
CA ALA A 127 2.67 2.35 -25.51
C ALA A 127 1.88 1.23 -26.21
N ASP A 128 1.71 1.33 -27.52
CA ASP A 128 1.08 0.29 -28.35
C ASP A 128 -0.32 -0.13 -27.86
N ASN A 129 -1.18 0.84 -27.52
CA ASN A 129 -2.51 0.60 -26.93
C ASN A 129 -2.46 -0.23 -25.62
N SER A 130 -1.32 -0.24 -24.93
CA SER A 130 -1.15 -0.96 -23.67
C SER A 130 -0.66 -0.04 -22.57
N LEU A 131 -1.39 -0.03 -21.46
CA LEU A 131 -1.01 0.64 -20.23
C LEU A 131 -0.30 -0.38 -19.32
N ARG A 132 1.00 -0.16 -19.07
CA ARG A 132 1.74 -0.82 -18.01
C ARG A 132 1.73 0.06 -16.77
N LEU A 133 1.25 -0.52 -15.67
CA LEU A 133 1.24 0.11 -14.36
C LEU A 133 2.08 -0.76 -13.41
N GLN A 134 3.15 -0.18 -12.88
CA GLN A 134 3.95 -0.77 -11.81
C GLN A 134 3.71 0.02 -10.54
N ALA A 135 3.46 -0.66 -9.43
CA ALA A 135 3.32 -0.04 -8.13
C ALA A 135 4.26 -0.73 -7.14
N SER A 136 4.96 0.06 -6.33
CA SER A 136 5.80 -0.44 -5.26
C SER A 136 5.54 0.32 -3.96
N TRP A 137 5.73 -0.34 -2.83
CA TRP A 137 5.58 0.26 -1.50
C TRP A 137 6.55 -0.41 -0.53
N GLN A 138 6.92 0.30 0.53
CA GLN A 138 7.83 -0.19 1.55
C GLN A 138 7.14 -1.23 2.45
N GLN A 139 7.84 -2.31 2.77
CA GLN A 139 7.38 -3.28 3.77
C GLN A 139 7.62 -2.73 5.18
N ARG A 140 6.68 -2.96 6.10
CA ARG A 140 6.83 -2.47 7.48
C ARG A 140 8.11 -2.99 8.15
N ALA A 141 8.46 -4.26 7.90
CA ALA A 141 9.65 -4.89 8.48
C ALA A 141 10.96 -4.21 8.05
N ASN A 142 10.95 -3.41 6.97
CA ASN A 142 12.12 -2.77 6.39
C ASN A 142 11.98 -1.23 6.34
N ALA A 143 11.26 -0.66 7.30
CA ALA A 143 11.01 0.80 7.37
C ALA A 143 12.29 1.64 7.49
N ASP A 144 13.33 1.13 8.18
CA ASP A 144 14.61 1.83 8.39
C ASP A 144 15.64 1.61 7.27
N THR A 145 15.39 0.69 6.34
CA THR A 145 16.30 0.45 5.23
C THR A 145 16.14 1.56 4.20
N LYS A 146 17.23 2.27 3.85
CA LYS A 146 17.27 3.17 2.68
C LYS A 146 17.15 2.35 1.39
N ALA A 147 15.97 1.78 1.14
CA ALA A 147 15.68 1.12 -0.11
C ALA A 147 15.71 2.17 -1.22
N THR A 148 16.33 1.84 -2.35
CA THR A 148 16.24 2.66 -3.56
C THR A 148 14.77 2.79 -3.93
N ILE A 149 14.25 4.02 -3.95
CA ILE A 149 12.89 4.32 -4.38
C ILE A 149 12.82 3.99 -5.87
N SER A 150 12.18 2.87 -6.20
CA SER A 150 11.94 2.44 -7.58
C SER A 150 10.57 1.80 -7.70
N CYS A 151 10.00 1.77 -8.91
CA CYS A 151 8.77 1.07 -9.22
C CYS A 151 8.93 -0.46 -9.25
N GLU A 152 10.15 -0.96 -9.17
CA GLU A 152 10.44 -2.38 -9.09
C GLU A 152 10.39 -2.85 -7.63
N PRO A 153 9.87 -4.06 -7.38
CA PRO A 153 10.03 -4.71 -6.08
C PRO A 153 11.51 -5.02 -5.83
N GLY A 154 11.91 -5.06 -4.56
CA GLY A 154 13.30 -5.28 -4.18
C GLY A 154 13.47 -5.39 -2.68
N ASP A 155 14.70 -5.28 -2.20
CA ASP A 155 15.00 -5.40 -0.77
C ASP A 155 14.21 -4.37 0.05
N GLY A 156 13.26 -4.88 0.85
CA GLY A 156 12.38 -4.07 1.69
C GLY A 156 11.19 -3.42 0.99
N ARG A 157 10.96 -3.70 -0.29
CA ARG A 157 9.80 -3.19 -1.04
C ARG A 157 8.99 -4.33 -1.64
N SER A 158 7.68 -4.26 -1.42
CA SER A 158 6.72 -5.07 -2.16
C SER A 158 6.28 -4.32 -3.40
N GLY A 159 5.84 -5.05 -4.42
CA GLY A 159 5.34 -4.43 -5.64
C GLY A 159 4.39 -5.33 -6.41
N LEU A 160 3.71 -4.71 -7.37
CA LEU A 160 2.83 -5.35 -8.34
C LEU A 160 3.03 -4.70 -9.70
N ALA A 161 2.81 -5.47 -10.76
CA ALA A 161 2.81 -4.99 -12.12
C ALA A 161 1.54 -5.48 -12.82
N LEU A 162 0.88 -4.56 -13.52
CA LEU A 162 -0.34 -4.79 -14.28
C LEU A 162 -0.10 -4.29 -15.70
N THR A 163 -0.65 -5.00 -16.68
CA THR A 163 -0.67 -4.56 -18.07
C THR A 163 -2.09 -4.69 -18.57
N ALA A 164 -2.69 -3.58 -18.97
CA ALA A 164 -4.03 -3.51 -19.52
C ALA A 164 -3.94 -3.07 -20.98
N ARG A 165 -4.66 -3.77 -21.87
CA ARG A 165 -4.84 -3.31 -23.24
C ARG A 165 -6.03 -2.37 -23.25
N ILE A 166 -5.80 -1.12 -23.62
CA ILE A 166 -6.84 -0.12 -23.83
C ILE A 166 -7.25 -0.24 -25.31
N PRO A 167 -8.54 -0.27 -25.65
CA PRO A 167 -9.02 -0.38 -27.03
C PRO A 167 -8.76 0.88 -27.84
#